data_AF-A0A7S3U0Y8-F1
#
_entry.id   AF-A0A7S3U0Y8-F1
#
_cell.length_a   1.000
_cell.length_b   1.000
_cell.length_c   1.000
_cell.angle_alpha   90.00
_cell.angle_beta   90.00
_cell.angle_gamma   90.00
#
_symmetry.space_group_name_H-M   'P 1'
#
loop_
_entity.id
_entity.type
_entity.pdbx_description
1 polymer ?
#
loop_
_entity_poly.entity_id
_entity_poly.type
_entity_poly.pdbx_seq_one_letter_code
_entity_poly.pdbx_strand_id
1 'polypeptide(L)'
;TCRGASPITSATGTYPLGYGVGCSAWDQNSCPAIAEAQGLSPGPWCCREWCYVDASCTNAYESSVNEGWFWTYEAAGCNDAAMPPVCPYAAAADPCECINAGSIMNSAMLAKFNTSYGSRCATWDMENCARDYTPDQVDSWCCDSWCYVNSTCSSSVNSYNPGMEDILFWSSKKCEQDIGLEMQCPYTPQCVG
;
A
#
# COMPACT_ATOMS: atom_id res chain seq x y z
N THR A 1 9.23 27.23 -2.59
CA THR A 1 9.86 27.44 -1.27
C THR A 1 8.79 27.81 -0.28
N CYS A 2 9.00 27.57 1.01
CA CYS A 2 8.03 27.94 2.04
C CYS A 2 7.82 29.46 2.08
N ARG A 3 6.58 29.89 2.32
CA ARG A 3 6.19 31.30 2.35
C ARG A 3 6.80 32.07 3.53
N GLY A 4 7.25 31.35 4.57
CA GLY A 4 7.80 31.97 5.78
C GLY A 4 6.73 32.64 6.67
N ALA A 5 5.46 32.40 6.40
CA ALA A 5 4.32 32.94 7.13
C ALA A 5 3.31 31.82 7.45
N SER A 6 2.65 31.94 8.59
CA SER A 6 1.62 31.01 9.04
C SER A 6 0.28 31.71 9.19
N PRO A 7 -0.84 31.09 8.76
CA PRO A 7 -2.18 31.53 9.16
C PRO A 7 -2.41 31.35 10.65
N ILE A 8 -1.67 30.44 11.29
CA ILE A 8 -1.91 30.02 12.66
C ILE A 8 -1.07 30.88 13.59
N THR A 9 -1.67 31.94 14.10
CA THR A 9 -1.06 32.83 15.10
C THR A 9 -1.28 32.27 16.50
N SER A 10 -0.61 31.17 16.87
CA SER A 10 -0.63 30.63 18.25
C SER A 10 -2.03 30.66 18.90
N ALA A 11 -3.06 30.24 18.18
CA ALA A 11 -4.39 30.17 18.77
C ALA A 11 -4.44 28.90 19.65
N THR A 12 -4.57 29.13 20.95
CA THR A 12 -5.01 28.14 21.96
C THR A 12 -4.13 26.92 22.23
N GLY A 13 -2.81 26.98 21.96
CA GLY A 13 -1.85 25.95 22.41
C GLY A 13 -1.91 24.62 21.65
N THR A 14 -2.74 24.51 20.61
CA THR A 14 -2.88 23.30 19.77
C THR A 14 -1.74 23.15 18.77
N TYR A 15 -1.19 24.27 18.26
CA TYR A 15 -0.13 24.28 17.26
C TYR A 15 1.08 25.08 17.74
N PRO A 16 2.32 24.63 17.45
CA PRO A 16 3.53 25.36 17.81
C PRO A 16 3.64 26.73 17.12
N LEU A 17 4.40 27.64 17.74
CA LEU A 17 4.78 28.90 17.09
C LEU A 17 5.52 28.63 15.79
N GLY A 18 5.11 29.30 14.72
CA GLY A 18 5.69 29.11 13.39
C GLY A 18 5.17 27.89 12.63
N TYR A 19 4.04 27.29 13.06
CA TYR A 19 3.41 26.16 12.38
C TYR A 19 3.26 26.40 10.87
N GLY A 20 3.91 25.57 10.06
CA GLY A 20 3.91 25.65 8.60
C GLY A 20 4.80 26.75 7.98
N VAL A 21 5.60 27.48 8.77
CA VAL A 21 6.54 28.51 8.26
C VAL A 21 7.70 27.89 7.48
N GLY A 22 8.15 26.71 7.90
CA GLY A 22 9.22 25.93 7.29
C GLY A 22 8.86 24.45 7.18
N CYS A 23 9.74 23.65 6.58
CA CYS A 23 9.55 22.21 6.45
C CYS A 23 9.71 21.53 7.81
N SER A 24 8.66 20.91 8.32
CA SER A 24 8.67 20.11 9.55
C SER A 24 7.46 19.17 9.59
N ALA A 25 7.58 18.06 10.33
CA ALA A 25 6.49 17.13 10.60
C ALA A 25 5.61 17.67 11.75
N TRP A 26 4.87 18.74 11.45
CA TRP A 26 4.26 19.61 12.45
C TRP A 26 3.30 18.90 13.42
N ASP A 27 2.67 17.82 12.96
CA ASP A 27 1.60 17.13 13.68
C ASP A 27 2.07 15.87 14.41
N GLN A 28 3.33 15.46 14.24
CA GLN A 28 3.80 14.11 14.61
C GLN A 28 3.53 13.74 16.08
N ASN A 29 3.71 14.70 16.99
CA ASN A 29 3.61 14.49 18.43
C ASN A 29 2.20 14.72 18.99
N SER A 30 1.26 15.20 18.17
CA SER A 30 -0.09 15.54 18.61
C SER A 30 -1.18 15.01 17.67
N CYS A 31 -0.80 14.13 16.73
CA CYS A 31 -1.69 13.73 15.66
C CYS A 31 -3.02 13.11 16.10
N PRO A 32 -3.09 12.22 17.12
CA PRO A 32 -4.38 11.69 17.57
C PRO A 32 -5.34 12.79 18.03
N ALA A 33 -4.84 13.76 18.80
CA ALA A 33 -5.64 14.86 19.29
C ALA A 33 -6.08 15.82 18.17
N ILE A 34 -5.20 16.09 17.20
CA ILE A 34 -5.51 16.95 16.05
C ILE A 34 -6.52 16.26 15.11
N ALA A 35 -6.32 14.97 14.83
CA ALA A 35 -7.22 14.18 14.00
C ALA A 35 -8.62 14.08 14.63
N GLU A 36 -8.71 13.79 15.93
CA GLU A 36 -9.99 13.77 16.66
C GLU A 36 -10.68 15.15 16.63
N ALA A 37 -9.95 16.22 16.94
CA ALA A 37 -10.50 17.58 16.95
C ALA A 37 -11.01 18.04 15.57
N GLN A 38 -10.46 17.49 14.49
CA GLN A 38 -10.85 17.81 13.12
C GLN A 38 -11.79 16.75 12.49
N GLY A 39 -12.15 15.69 13.22
CA GLY A 39 -12.94 14.58 12.68
C GLY A 39 -12.24 13.83 11.53
N LEU A 40 -10.91 13.81 11.53
CA LEU A 40 -10.07 13.14 10.54
C LEU A 40 -9.55 11.80 11.08
N SER A 41 -9.14 10.91 10.19
CA SER A 41 -8.29 9.77 10.55
C SER A 41 -6.80 10.18 10.47
N PRO A 42 -5.97 9.83 11.47
CA PRO A 42 -4.52 10.01 11.36
C PRO A 42 -3.99 9.31 10.10
N GLY A 43 -3.08 9.96 9.39
CA GLY A 43 -2.50 9.43 8.16
C GLY A 43 -1.09 9.96 7.91
N PRO A 44 -0.51 9.72 6.72
CA PRO A 44 0.87 10.11 6.39
C PRO A 44 1.20 11.57 6.70
N TRP A 45 0.21 12.46 6.56
CA TRP A 45 0.30 13.89 6.86
C TRP A 45 0.81 14.17 8.29
N CYS A 46 0.52 13.28 9.25
CA CYS A 46 1.01 13.38 10.62
C CYS A 46 2.54 13.48 10.71
N CYS A 47 3.25 12.77 9.83
CA CYS A 47 4.70 12.55 9.94
C CYS A 47 5.48 13.15 8.78
N ARG A 48 4.80 13.59 7.72
CA ARG A 48 5.45 14.17 6.55
C ARG A 48 5.80 15.62 6.83
N GLU A 49 6.96 16.03 6.38
CA GLU A 49 7.33 17.44 6.43
C GLU A 49 6.58 18.22 5.37
N TRP A 50 5.99 19.34 5.77
CA TRP A 50 5.27 20.23 4.88
C TRP A 50 5.41 21.68 5.35
N CYS A 51 5.04 22.62 4.48
CA CYS A 51 4.93 24.03 4.85
C CYS A 51 3.87 24.75 4.01
N TYR A 52 3.47 25.95 4.45
CA TYR A 52 2.61 26.84 3.69
C TYR A 52 3.39 27.49 2.53
N VAL A 53 2.72 27.60 1.39
CA VAL A 53 3.23 28.17 0.13
C VAL A 53 2.21 29.10 -0.49
N ASP A 54 2.62 29.86 -1.51
CA ASP A 54 1.69 30.63 -2.31
C ASP A 54 0.86 29.71 -3.22
N ALA A 55 -0.39 30.11 -3.49
CA ALA A 55 -1.35 29.39 -4.32
C ALA A 55 -0.86 29.12 -5.76
N SER A 56 0.13 29.88 -6.22
CA SER A 56 0.74 29.75 -7.55
C SER A 56 1.71 28.59 -7.68
N CYS A 57 2.07 27.90 -6.58
CA CYS A 57 2.95 26.73 -6.65
C CYS A 57 2.21 25.55 -7.30
N THR A 58 2.87 24.85 -8.23
CA THR A 58 2.26 23.75 -9.01
C THR A 58 1.64 22.64 -8.15
N ASN A 59 2.24 22.35 -7.00
CA ASN A 59 1.80 21.29 -6.08
C ASN A 59 1.27 21.87 -4.76
N ALA A 60 0.64 23.05 -4.83
CA ALA A 60 -0.06 23.67 -3.73
C ALA A 60 -1.44 23.03 -3.53
N TYR A 61 -1.69 22.50 -2.35
CA TYR A 61 -3.00 22.02 -1.91
C TYR A 61 -3.66 23.10 -1.07
N GLU A 62 -4.93 23.39 -1.32
CA GLU A 62 -5.70 24.27 -0.45
C GLU A 62 -5.84 23.65 0.95
N SER A 63 -5.71 24.47 1.99
CA SER A 63 -5.84 24.04 3.37
C SER A 63 -7.30 23.80 3.70
N SER A 64 -7.63 22.59 4.16
CA SER A 64 -8.97 22.24 4.63
C SER A 64 -9.38 22.95 5.92
N VAL A 65 -8.43 23.56 6.62
CA VAL A 65 -8.66 24.21 7.93
C VAL A 65 -8.47 25.72 7.90
N ASN A 66 -7.87 26.28 6.83
CA ASN A 66 -7.66 27.71 6.66
C ASN A 66 -7.97 28.11 5.22
N GLU A 67 -9.15 28.67 4.98
CA GLU A 67 -9.58 29.13 3.65
C GLU A 67 -8.57 30.13 3.06
N GLY A 68 -8.24 29.97 1.78
CA GLY A 68 -7.29 30.82 1.06
C GLY A 68 -5.81 30.59 1.40
N TRP A 69 -5.49 29.60 2.24
CA TRP A 69 -4.12 29.18 2.50
C TRP A 69 -3.78 27.88 1.79
N PHE A 70 -2.54 27.77 1.33
CA PHE A 70 -2.08 26.65 0.53
C PHE A 70 -0.81 26.05 1.12
N TRP A 71 -0.69 24.75 1.07
CA TRP A 71 0.44 24.01 1.63
C TRP A 71 0.97 22.98 0.63
N THR A 72 2.19 22.50 0.84
CA THR A 72 2.78 21.47 -0.02
C THR A 72 3.78 20.62 0.75
N TYR A 73 3.93 19.37 0.31
CA TYR A 73 5.04 18.50 0.70
C TYR A 73 6.30 18.74 -0.14
N GLU A 74 6.19 19.51 -1.23
CA GLU A 74 7.23 19.57 -2.28
C GLU A 74 8.09 20.84 -2.26
N ALA A 75 7.97 21.66 -1.21
CA ALA A 75 8.81 22.84 -1.07
C ALA A 75 10.28 22.41 -0.89
N ALA A 76 11.21 23.17 -1.48
CA ALA A 76 12.64 22.95 -1.28
C ALA A 76 12.97 22.83 0.23
N GLY A 77 13.56 21.70 0.62
CA GLY A 77 13.83 21.33 2.02
C GLY A 77 12.82 20.37 2.66
N CYS A 78 11.61 20.21 2.10
CA CYS A 78 10.60 19.24 2.58
C CYS A 78 10.78 17.86 1.92
N ASN A 79 11.45 17.85 0.75
CA ASN A 79 11.57 16.68 -0.13
C ASN A 79 12.72 15.76 0.29
N ASP A 80 13.66 16.27 1.09
CA ASP A 80 14.87 15.57 1.54
C ASP A 80 14.64 14.84 2.87
N ALA A 81 13.56 15.16 3.59
CA ALA A 81 13.13 14.41 4.76
C ALA A 81 12.27 13.22 4.29
N ALA A 82 12.94 12.08 4.07
CA ALA A 82 12.24 10.80 4.01
C ALA A 82 11.22 10.72 5.15
N MET A 83 10.03 10.15 4.90
CA MET A 83 9.07 9.85 5.97
C MET A 83 9.87 9.23 7.12
N PRO A 84 9.72 9.73 8.37
CA PRO A 84 10.51 9.20 9.47
C PRO A 84 10.35 7.67 9.50
N PRO A 85 11.42 6.90 9.75
CA PRO A 85 11.44 5.45 9.57
C PRO A 85 10.36 4.71 10.36
N VAL A 86 9.76 5.38 11.35
CA VAL A 86 8.53 4.94 12.01
C VAL A 86 7.54 6.10 12.04
N CYS A 87 6.54 6.08 11.16
CA CYS A 87 5.32 6.86 11.33
C CYS A 87 4.21 5.92 11.84
N PRO A 88 3.73 6.08 13.09
CA PRO A 88 2.62 5.27 13.62
C PRO A 88 1.33 5.41 12.80
N TYR A 89 1.25 6.46 12.00
CA TYR A 89 0.13 6.82 11.13
C TYR A 89 0.53 6.75 9.65
N ALA A 90 1.54 5.95 9.30
CA ALA A 90 1.83 5.66 7.90
C ALA A 90 0.55 5.23 7.20
N ALA A 91 0.46 5.45 5.88
CA ALA A 91 -0.67 4.95 5.12
C ALA A 91 -0.87 3.49 5.50
N ALA A 92 -2.11 3.11 5.83
CA ALA A 92 -2.41 1.70 6.05
C ALA A 92 -1.77 0.94 4.88
N ALA A 93 -0.93 -0.04 5.19
CA ALA A 93 -0.25 -0.82 4.16
C ALA A 93 -1.32 -1.24 3.16
N ASP A 94 -1.12 -0.90 1.88
CA ASP A 94 -2.10 -1.23 0.86
C ASP A 94 -2.36 -2.74 0.96
N PRO A 95 -3.60 -3.16 1.27
CA PRO A 95 -3.87 -4.55 1.60
C PRO A 95 -3.60 -5.47 0.41
N CYS A 96 -3.51 -4.92 -0.80
CA CYS A 96 -3.17 -5.62 -2.03
C CYS A 96 -1.65 -5.67 -2.34
N GLU A 97 -0.80 -5.15 -1.46
CA GLU A 97 0.65 -5.37 -1.55
C GLU A 97 1.00 -6.84 -1.28
N CYS A 98 2.00 -7.33 -2.01
CA CYS A 98 2.46 -8.70 -1.86
C CYS A 98 3.07 -8.91 -0.46
N ILE A 99 2.63 -9.95 0.23
CA ILE A 99 3.14 -10.34 1.55
C ILE A 99 3.87 -11.68 1.48
N ASN A 100 4.87 -11.85 2.36
CA ASN A 100 5.45 -13.16 2.58
C ASN A 100 4.61 -13.93 3.61
N ALA A 101 3.92 -14.98 3.15
CA ALA A 101 3.06 -15.83 3.96
C ALA A 101 3.76 -17.06 4.55
N GLY A 102 5.09 -17.18 4.43
CA GLY A 102 5.82 -18.39 4.83
C GLY A 102 5.66 -18.79 6.30
N SER A 103 5.38 -17.84 7.20
CA SER A 103 5.14 -18.10 8.62
C SER A 103 3.75 -18.68 8.94
N ILE A 104 2.79 -18.57 8.00
CA ILE A 104 1.42 -19.06 8.18
C ILE A 104 1.12 -20.30 7.31
N MET A 105 2.05 -20.72 6.46
CA MET A 105 1.91 -21.95 5.67
C MET A 105 1.82 -23.17 6.58
N ASN A 106 0.84 -24.04 6.30
CA ASN A 106 0.71 -25.30 7.01
C ASN A 106 1.78 -26.32 6.58
N SER A 107 1.92 -27.43 7.31
CA SER A 107 2.93 -28.45 7.02
C SER A 107 2.78 -29.09 5.63
N ALA A 108 1.56 -29.16 5.08
CA ALA A 108 1.33 -29.71 3.75
C ALA A 108 1.84 -28.78 2.65
N MET A 109 1.66 -27.46 2.80
CA MET A 109 2.26 -26.46 1.92
C MET A 109 3.79 -26.47 2.05
N LEU A 110 4.34 -26.47 3.27
CA LEU A 110 5.78 -26.46 3.50
C LEU A 110 6.50 -27.72 2.99
N ALA A 111 5.77 -28.80 2.76
CA ALA A 111 6.30 -30.00 2.10
C ALA A 111 6.44 -29.84 0.57
N LYS A 112 5.70 -28.90 -0.05
CA LYS A 112 5.71 -28.64 -1.50
C LYS A 112 6.47 -27.37 -1.88
N PHE A 113 6.35 -26.35 -1.04
CA PHE A 113 6.76 -24.98 -1.34
C PHE A 113 7.75 -24.45 -0.30
N ASN A 114 8.65 -23.58 -0.74
CA ASN A 114 9.50 -22.84 0.17
C ASN A 114 8.72 -21.67 0.81
N THR A 115 9.31 -21.07 1.84
CA THR A 115 8.66 -19.98 2.60
C THR A 115 8.53 -18.67 1.83
N SER A 116 9.11 -18.53 0.63
CA SER A 116 8.91 -17.35 -0.22
C SER A 116 7.87 -17.55 -1.32
N TYR A 117 7.24 -18.73 -1.39
CA TYR A 117 6.17 -19.01 -2.34
C TYR A 117 5.04 -17.97 -2.23
N GLY A 118 4.66 -17.36 -3.35
CA GLY A 118 3.67 -16.29 -3.40
C GLY A 118 4.12 -14.94 -2.84
N SER A 119 5.39 -14.76 -2.42
CA SER A 119 5.77 -13.52 -1.70
C SER A 119 6.02 -12.30 -2.59
N ARG A 120 5.93 -12.45 -3.91
CA ARG A 120 6.08 -11.40 -4.92
C ARG A 120 5.30 -11.81 -6.17
N CYS A 121 5.01 -10.87 -7.05
CA CYS A 121 4.46 -11.18 -8.36
C CYS A 121 5.40 -12.11 -9.13
N ALA A 122 4.94 -13.33 -9.39
CA ALA A 122 5.58 -14.30 -10.25
C ALA A 122 4.58 -15.38 -10.68
N THR A 123 4.94 -16.14 -11.70
CA THR A 123 4.17 -17.27 -12.23
C THR A 123 4.50 -18.54 -11.43
N TRP A 124 4.17 -18.52 -10.13
CA TRP A 124 4.62 -19.51 -9.15
C TRP A 124 4.25 -20.96 -9.49
N ASP A 125 3.12 -21.15 -10.16
CA ASP A 125 2.55 -22.47 -10.43
C ASP A 125 2.84 -22.99 -11.83
N MET A 126 3.45 -22.21 -12.73
CA MET A 126 3.61 -22.59 -14.15
C MET A 126 4.22 -23.99 -14.32
N GLU A 127 5.28 -24.28 -13.57
CA GLU A 127 5.99 -25.58 -13.62
C GLU A 127 5.38 -26.64 -12.70
N ASN A 128 4.56 -26.23 -11.73
CA ASN A 128 4.09 -27.10 -10.65
C ASN A 128 2.60 -27.45 -10.75
N CYS A 129 1.82 -26.76 -11.59
CA CYS A 129 0.37 -26.98 -11.71
C CYS A 129 0.04 -28.44 -12.04
N ALA A 130 0.72 -29.02 -13.04
CA ALA A 130 0.55 -30.43 -13.40
C ALA A 130 0.98 -31.42 -12.31
N ARG A 131 1.80 -31.00 -11.34
CA ARG A 131 2.29 -31.84 -10.23
C ARG A 131 1.41 -31.72 -8.99
N ASP A 132 0.99 -30.50 -8.66
CA ASP A 132 0.45 -30.16 -7.35
C ASP A 132 -1.07 -30.07 -7.30
N TYR A 133 -1.73 -29.98 -8.46
CA TYR A 133 -3.17 -29.82 -8.63
C TYR A 133 -3.75 -30.89 -9.55
N THR A 134 -5.03 -31.21 -9.39
CA THR A 134 -5.74 -32.11 -10.30
C THR A 134 -6.18 -31.40 -11.58
N PRO A 135 -6.46 -32.11 -12.69
CA PRO A 135 -6.86 -31.49 -13.95
C PRO A 135 -8.10 -30.58 -13.86
N ASP A 136 -9.00 -30.83 -12.90
CA ASP A 136 -10.18 -30.00 -12.62
C ASP A 136 -9.90 -28.78 -11.72
N GLN A 137 -8.69 -28.66 -11.19
CA GLN A 137 -8.25 -27.55 -10.35
C GLN A 137 -7.35 -26.55 -11.11
N VAL A 138 -6.84 -26.91 -12.28
CA VAL A 138 -5.96 -26.07 -13.10
C VAL A 138 -6.75 -25.32 -14.18
N ASP A 139 -6.38 -24.07 -14.42
CA ASP A 139 -6.86 -23.23 -15.53
C ASP A 139 -5.78 -22.20 -15.88
N SER A 140 -6.10 -21.15 -16.63
CA SER A 140 -5.20 -20.07 -17.03
C SER A 140 -4.41 -19.47 -15.86
N TRP A 141 -4.98 -19.46 -14.64
CA TRP A 141 -4.34 -18.91 -13.45
C TRP A 141 -2.98 -19.56 -13.11
N CYS A 142 -2.73 -20.79 -13.57
CA CYS A 142 -1.42 -21.43 -13.45
C CYS A 142 -0.29 -20.64 -14.13
N CYS A 143 -0.65 -19.81 -15.11
CA CYS A 143 0.23 -18.98 -15.90
C CYS A 143 0.21 -17.51 -15.47
N ASP A 144 -0.72 -17.13 -14.60
CA ASP A 144 -0.82 -15.75 -14.12
C ASP A 144 0.36 -15.43 -13.19
N SER A 145 0.86 -14.21 -13.29
CA SER A 145 1.64 -13.61 -12.23
C SER A 145 0.72 -13.26 -11.06
N TRP A 146 1.03 -13.78 -9.87
CA TRP A 146 0.25 -13.52 -8.66
C TRP A 146 1.13 -13.44 -7.40
N CYS A 147 0.56 -12.95 -6.30
CA CYS A 147 1.17 -13.02 -4.98
C CYS A 147 0.13 -13.14 -3.86
N TYR A 148 0.58 -13.50 -2.66
CA TYR A 148 -0.27 -13.45 -1.46
C TYR A 148 -0.49 -12.01 -1.02
N VAL A 149 -1.70 -11.73 -0.56
CA VAL A 149 -2.16 -10.40 -0.13
C VAL A 149 -2.92 -10.50 1.17
N ASN A 150 -3.25 -9.36 1.77
CA ASN A 150 -4.14 -9.33 2.93
C ASN A 150 -5.57 -9.70 2.52
N SER A 151 -6.33 -10.35 3.42
CA SER A 151 -7.74 -10.70 3.20
C SER A 151 -8.67 -9.49 2.98
N THR A 152 -8.20 -8.29 3.38
CA THR A 152 -8.91 -7.03 3.14
C THR A 152 -8.63 -6.41 1.77
N CYS A 153 -7.76 -7.01 0.96
CA CYS A 153 -7.57 -6.58 -0.42
C CYS A 153 -8.86 -6.81 -1.21
N SER A 154 -9.32 -5.79 -1.93
CA SER A 154 -10.59 -5.84 -2.68
C SER A 154 -10.60 -6.91 -3.78
N SER A 155 -9.42 -7.35 -4.23
CA SER A 155 -9.24 -8.41 -5.22
C SER A 155 -8.68 -9.70 -4.62
N SER A 156 -8.73 -9.87 -3.29
CA SER A 156 -8.27 -11.09 -2.63
C SER A 156 -9.16 -12.28 -3.01
N VAL A 157 -8.53 -13.41 -3.27
CA VAL A 157 -9.18 -14.71 -3.52
C VAL A 157 -8.65 -15.70 -2.47
N ASN A 158 -9.53 -16.57 -1.96
CA ASN A 158 -9.14 -17.63 -1.04
C ASN A 158 -8.10 -18.57 -1.66
N SER A 159 -7.13 -19.00 -0.85
CA SER A 159 -6.13 -19.99 -1.25
C SER A 159 -6.79 -21.32 -1.61
N TYR A 160 -6.33 -21.94 -2.71
CA TYR A 160 -6.73 -23.30 -3.10
C TYR A 160 -5.93 -24.40 -2.40
N ASN A 161 -4.96 -24.04 -1.55
CA ASN A 161 -4.20 -25.02 -0.78
C ASN A 161 -5.10 -25.61 0.32
N PRO A 162 -5.23 -26.95 0.40
CA PRO A 162 -6.09 -27.59 1.40
C PRO A 162 -5.74 -27.16 2.83
N GLY A 163 -6.77 -26.76 3.60
CA GLY A 163 -6.62 -26.32 4.98
C GLY A 163 -6.09 -24.89 5.14
N MET A 164 -6.12 -24.09 4.07
CA MET A 164 -5.75 -22.67 4.08
C MET A 164 -6.90 -21.76 3.65
N GLU A 165 -8.09 -22.33 3.45
CA GLU A 165 -9.32 -21.60 3.18
C GLU A 165 -9.57 -20.60 4.32
N ASP A 166 -9.89 -19.36 3.97
CA ASP A 166 -10.10 -18.24 4.90
C ASP A 166 -8.89 -17.84 5.78
N ILE A 167 -7.72 -18.46 5.57
CA ILE A 167 -6.46 -18.15 6.28
C ILE A 167 -5.49 -17.43 5.35
N LEU A 168 -5.39 -17.88 4.10
CA LEU A 168 -4.45 -17.36 3.12
C LEU A 168 -5.17 -16.88 1.87
N PHE A 169 -4.75 -15.72 1.37
CA PHE A 169 -5.42 -15.02 0.29
C PHE A 169 -4.41 -14.56 -0.75
N TRP A 170 -4.76 -14.67 -2.02
CA TRP A 170 -3.91 -14.29 -3.15
C TRP A 170 -4.62 -13.33 -4.10
N SER A 171 -3.84 -12.63 -4.92
CA SER A 171 -4.37 -11.81 -6.00
C SER A 171 -3.38 -11.70 -7.15
N SER A 172 -3.89 -11.58 -8.37
CA SER A 172 -3.11 -11.28 -9.58
C SER A 172 -3.27 -9.83 -10.05
N LYS A 173 -4.21 -9.06 -9.48
CA LYS A 173 -4.62 -7.75 -10.04
C LYS A 173 -3.54 -6.67 -10.03
N LYS A 174 -2.60 -6.73 -9.07
CA LYS A 174 -1.45 -5.80 -9.02
C LYS A 174 -0.25 -6.28 -9.83
N CYS A 175 -0.25 -7.53 -10.28
CA CYS A 175 0.89 -8.10 -10.97
C CYS A 175 0.81 -7.82 -12.47
N GLU A 176 1.93 -7.39 -13.05
CA GLU A 176 2.08 -7.37 -14.49
C GLU A 176 2.08 -8.80 -15.01
N GLN A 177 1.20 -9.07 -15.97
CA GLN A 177 1.01 -10.38 -16.54
C GLN A 177 1.98 -10.64 -17.69
N ASP A 178 2.49 -11.86 -17.79
CA ASP A 178 3.22 -12.29 -18.97
C ASP A 178 2.22 -12.72 -20.04
N ILE A 179 1.84 -11.77 -20.90
CA ILE A 179 0.88 -11.98 -21.98
C ILE A 179 1.34 -13.12 -22.91
N GLY A 180 2.65 -13.27 -23.12
CA GLY A 180 3.20 -14.34 -23.95
C GLY A 180 2.95 -15.72 -23.35
N LEU A 181 3.04 -15.81 -22.02
CA LEU A 181 2.76 -17.03 -21.27
C LEU A 181 1.25 -17.31 -21.17
N GLU A 182 0.43 -16.30 -20.87
CA GLU A 182 -1.03 -16.46 -20.78
C GLU A 182 -1.63 -16.95 -22.11
N MET A 183 -1.20 -16.38 -23.25
CA MET A 183 -1.66 -16.79 -24.58
C MET A 183 -1.30 -18.23 -24.94
N GLN A 184 -0.24 -18.77 -24.33
CA GLN A 184 0.26 -20.12 -24.58
C GLN A 184 0.08 -21.02 -23.37
N CYS A 185 -0.80 -20.64 -22.44
CA CYS A 185 -0.95 -21.33 -21.18
C CYS A 185 -1.47 -22.75 -21.43
N PRO A 186 -0.71 -23.81 -21.10
CA PRO A 186 -1.11 -25.19 -21.41
C PRO A 186 -2.32 -25.66 -20.59
N TYR A 187 -2.72 -24.88 -19.59
CA TYR A 187 -3.83 -25.16 -18.68
C TYR A 187 -5.13 -24.46 -19.08
N THR A 188 -5.14 -23.63 -20.14
CA THR A 188 -6.39 -23.06 -20.66
C THR A 188 -7.26 -24.15 -21.31
N PRO A 189 -8.60 -24.09 -21.18
CA PRO A 189 -9.49 -24.97 -21.91
C PRO A 189 -9.22 -24.84 -23.41
N GLN A 190 -8.67 -25.89 -24.00
CA GLN A 190 -8.48 -25.98 -25.45
C GLN A 190 -9.87 -25.86 -26.09
N CYS A 191 -10.05 -24.94 -27.06
CA CYS A 191 -11.27 -24.89 -27.84
C CYS A 191 -11.47 -26.24 -28.53
N VAL A 192 -12.43 -27.04 -28.04
CA VAL A 192 -12.87 -28.26 -28.72
C VAL A 192 -13.66 -27.81 -29.94
N GLY A 193 -13.04 -27.96 -31.13
CA GLY A 193 -13.70 -27.76 -32.41
C GLY A 193 -14.74 -28.83 -32.71
#